data_AF-A0A1I5G3J6-F1
#
_entry.id   AF-A0A1I5G3J6-F1
#
_cell.length_a   1.000
_cell.length_b   1.000
_cell.length_c   1.000
_cell.angle_alpha   90.00
_cell.angle_beta   90.00
_cell.angle_gamma   90.00
#
_symmetry.space_group_name_H-M   'P 1'
#
loop_
_entity.id
_entity.type
_entity.pdbx_description
1 polymer ?
#
loop_
_entity_poly.entity_id
_entity_poly.type
_entity_poly.pdbx_seq_one_letter_code
_entity_poly.pdbx_strand_id
1 'polypeptide(L)'
;MRRMSLTPELVALCHREEVDPGPDGSWTQLSDDDFRDLATRLSGEADEGPLWVFAYGSLIWKPAFDSVEQRRASAYGWHRSFCLDIVRWRGSAAQPGLMMALERGGRCDGVIYRLPDGEKPAQIERLLRREVGDDESISSVRWVPVRTAQGRLRALGFWVGVTGNGTSLGQPLEKVAWVLARACGHVGSGAEYLYNTVSHLETFGIHDRNLWRLQGLVADEIRSIHGHRIASGERPAVEVAAIT
;
A
#
# COMPACT_ATOMS: atom_id res chain seq x y z
N MET A 1 22.60 -0.34 -4.89
CA MET A 1 21.22 -0.76 -4.60
C MET A 1 21.21 -2.26 -4.39
N ARG A 2 20.46 -2.80 -3.43
CA ARG A 2 20.41 -4.26 -3.23
C ARG A 2 19.63 -4.88 -4.40
N ARG A 3 20.02 -6.08 -4.84
CA ARG A 3 19.33 -6.77 -5.94
C ARG A 3 18.18 -7.59 -5.39
N MET A 4 16.97 -7.32 -5.86
CA MET A 4 15.76 -8.08 -5.51
C MET A 4 15.75 -9.44 -6.21
N SER A 5 15.16 -10.43 -5.55
CA SER A 5 14.87 -11.75 -6.12
C SER A 5 13.60 -11.74 -6.96
N LEU A 6 12.61 -10.92 -6.56
CA LEU A 6 11.41 -10.62 -7.32
C LEU A 6 11.76 -9.60 -8.40
N THR A 7 11.84 -10.05 -9.64
CA THR A 7 12.21 -9.22 -10.81
C THR A 7 10.97 -8.81 -11.60
N PRO A 8 11.05 -7.78 -12.46
CA PRO A 8 9.95 -7.42 -13.37
C PRO A 8 9.42 -8.60 -14.20
N GLU A 9 10.31 -9.49 -14.65
CA GLU A 9 9.92 -10.65 -15.46
C GLU A 9 9.08 -11.64 -14.65
N LEU A 10 9.41 -11.86 -13.37
CA LEU A 10 8.59 -12.68 -12.48
C LEU A 10 7.24 -12.01 -12.19
N VAL A 11 7.24 -10.70 -11.97
CA VAL A 11 5.99 -9.93 -11.77
C VAL A 11 5.07 -10.05 -12.98
N ALA A 12 5.62 -10.00 -14.20
CA ALA A 12 4.86 -10.13 -15.45
C ALA A 12 4.14 -11.48 -15.56
N LEU A 13 4.69 -12.56 -14.99
CA LEU A 13 4.05 -13.89 -14.98
C LEU A 13 2.79 -13.94 -14.13
N CYS A 14 2.66 -13.05 -13.13
CA CYS A 14 1.51 -12.97 -12.24
C CYS A 14 0.34 -12.16 -12.83
N HIS A 15 0.57 -11.41 -13.91
CA HIS A 15 -0.45 -10.53 -14.48
C HIS A 15 -1.49 -11.32 -15.28
N ARG A 16 -2.76 -10.94 -15.11
CA ARG A 16 -3.90 -11.42 -15.90
C ARG A 16 -4.86 -10.26 -16.15
N GLU A 17 -5.55 -10.32 -17.28
CA GLU A 17 -6.65 -9.41 -17.53
C GLU A 17 -7.85 -9.83 -16.67
N GLU A 18 -8.28 -8.94 -15.79
CA GLU A 18 -9.36 -9.16 -14.84
C GLU A 18 -10.33 -7.99 -14.97
N VAL A 19 -11.63 -8.27 -15.09
CA VAL A 19 -12.66 -7.23 -15.16
C VAL A 19 -12.89 -6.67 -13.76
N ASP A 20 -13.12 -5.35 -13.66
CA ASP A 20 -13.53 -4.75 -12.40
C ASP A 20 -14.93 -5.23 -12.01
N PRO A 21 -15.09 -5.96 -10.88
CA PRO A 21 -16.42 -6.42 -10.44
C PRO A 21 -17.32 -5.28 -9.95
N GLY A 22 -16.79 -4.05 -9.82
CA GLY A 22 -17.48 -2.95 -9.18
C GLY A 22 -17.39 -3.02 -7.64
N PRO A 23 -17.96 -2.02 -6.93
CA PRO A 23 -17.93 -2.00 -5.47
C PRO A 23 -18.71 -3.19 -4.88
N ASP A 24 -18.18 -3.74 -3.79
CA ASP A 24 -18.86 -4.78 -3.02
C ASP A 24 -19.97 -4.13 -2.18
N GLY A 25 -21.22 -4.53 -2.43
CA GLY A 25 -22.40 -3.97 -1.76
C GLY A 25 -22.53 -4.33 -0.28
N SER A 26 -21.59 -5.09 0.28
CA SER A 26 -21.53 -5.39 1.72
C SER A 26 -20.94 -4.24 2.57
N TRP A 27 -20.32 -3.23 1.95
CA TRP A 27 -19.68 -2.12 2.63
C TRP A 27 -20.50 -0.83 2.53
N THR A 28 -20.45 -0.03 3.59
CA THR A 28 -21.24 1.21 3.67
C THR A 28 -20.57 2.31 2.85
N GLN A 29 -21.17 2.69 1.72
CA GLN A 29 -20.60 3.73 0.86
C GLN A 29 -20.70 5.12 1.51
N LEU A 30 -19.62 5.87 1.40
CA LEU A 30 -19.55 7.25 1.88
C LEU A 30 -20.17 8.22 0.87
N SER A 31 -21.01 9.11 1.38
CA SER A 31 -21.55 10.24 0.62
C SER A 31 -20.53 11.38 0.53
N ASP A 32 -20.81 12.35 -0.35
CA ASP A 32 -20.00 13.58 -0.44
C ASP A 32 -20.00 14.38 0.87
N ASP A 33 -21.07 14.31 1.65
CA ASP A 33 -21.18 14.99 2.94
C ASP A 33 -20.29 14.30 3.97
N ASP A 34 -20.27 12.95 3.99
CA ASP A 34 -19.41 12.18 4.88
C ASP A 34 -17.92 12.50 4.65
N PHE A 35 -17.49 12.60 3.38
CA PHE A 35 -16.13 12.99 3.05
C PHE A 35 -15.78 14.41 3.54
N ARG A 36 -16.69 15.37 3.36
CA ARG A 36 -16.50 16.76 3.79
C ARG A 36 -16.45 16.89 5.31
N ASP A 37 -17.32 16.21 6.01
CA ASP A 37 -17.38 16.21 7.47
C ASP A 37 -16.13 15.55 8.07
N LEU A 38 -15.73 14.41 7.52
CA LEU A 38 -14.51 13.72 7.92
C LEU A 38 -13.26 14.57 7.67
N ALA A 39 -13.17 15.22 6.50
CA ALA A 39 -12.05 16.09 6.17
C ALA A 39 -11.97 17.30 7.10
N THR A 40 -13.11 17.91 7.43
CA THR A 40 -13.21 19.02 8.38
C THR A 40 -12.75 18.60 9.77
N ARG A 41 -13.23 17.45 10.26
CA ARG A 41 -12.82 16.89 11.55
C ARG A 41 -11.31 16.63 11.60
N LEU A 42 -10.77 15.90 10.62
CA LEU A 42 -9.34 15.59 10.55
C LEU A 42 -8.47 16.85 10.44
N SER A 43 -8.93 17.87 9.71
CA SER A 43 -8.26 19.17 9.63
C SER A 43 -8.25 19.89 10.98
N GLY A 44 -9.32 19.80 11.77
CA GLY A 44 -9.39 20.37 13.12
C GLY A 44 -8.50 19.64 14.14
N GLU A 45 -8.18 18.37 13.90
CA GLU A 45 -7.26 17.58 14.73
C GLU A 45 -5.77 17.79 14.38
N ALA A 46 -5.49 18.45 13.25
CA ALA A 46 -4.14 18.68 12.74
C ALA A 46 -3.33 19.61 13.64
N ASP A 47 -2.00 19.43 13.64
CA ASP A 47 -1.10 20.44 14.22
C ASP A 47 -1.15 21.76 13.43
N GLU A 48 -0.81 22.87 14.10
CA GLU A 48 -0.55 24.14 13.42
C GLU A 48 0.57 23.98 12.37
N GLY A 49 0.47 24.73 11.26
CA GLY A 49 1.43 24.65 10.16
C GLY A 49 0.98 23.73 9.01
N PRO A 50 1.90 23.21 8.18
CA PRO A 50 1.54 22.53 6.93
C PRO A 50 0.98 21.12 7.12
N LEU A 51 0.19 20.64 6.14
CA LEU A 51 -0.31 19.28 6.10
C LEU A 51 0.80 18.30 5.67
N TRP A 52 1.02 17.27 6.49
CA TRP A 52 1.93 16.17 6.20
C TRP A 52 1.18 14.86 6.05
N VAL A 53 1.50 14.08 5.02
CA VAL A 53 0.97 12.73 4.79
C VAL A 53 2.07 11.70 5.01
N PHE A 54 1.80 10.65 5.78
CA PHE A 54 2.73 9.53 5.99
C PHE A 54 2.48 8.41 4.98
N ALA A 55 3.43 8.24 4.06
CA ALA A 55 3.43 7.18 3.07
C ALA A 55 4.33 6.02 3.52
N TYR A 56 3.73 4.84 3.59
CA TYR A 56 4.45 3.60 3.90
C TYR A 56 4.28 2.52 2.82
N GLY A 57 3.24 2.59 1.98
CA GLY A 57 2.96 1.64 0.89
C GLY A 57 2.88 2.33 -0.48
N SER A 58 1.76 2.15 -1.18
CA SER A 58 1.53 2.67 -2.54
C SER A 58 1.76 4.16 -2.72
N LEU A 59 1.48 4.96 -1.69
CA LEU A 59 1.70 6.41 -1.73
C LEU A 59 3.15 6.82 -1.99
N ILE A 60 4.12 5.93 -1.79
CA ILE A 60 5.54 6.18 -2.10
C ILE A 60 5.79 6.20 -3.62
N TRP A 61 5.08 5.39 -4.39
CA TRP A 61 5.32 5.20 -5.84
C TRP A 61 4.16 5.59 -6.73
N LYS A 62 2.98 5.80 -6.16
CA LYS A 62 1.80 6.36 -6.81
C LYS A 62 1.17 7.36 -5.86
N PRO A 63 1.82 8.52 -5.61
CA PRO A 63 1.19 9.60 -4.86
C PRO A 63 -0.03 10.12 -5.62
N ALA A 64 -1.01 10.65 -4.91
CA ALA A 64 -2.21 11.26 -5.49
C ALA A 64 -2.40 12.69 -5.05
N PHE A 65 -1.28 13.34 -4.77
CA PHE A 65 -1.21 14.70 -4.31
C PHE A 65 0.10 15.28 -4.78
N ASP A 66 0.08 16.59 -4.99
CA ASP A 66 1.30 17.35 -5.15
C ASP A 66 1.98 17.47 -3.79
N SER A 67 3.31 17.39 -3.80
CA SER A 67 4.10 17.65 -2.61
C SER A 67 5.20 18.65 -2.93
N VAL A 68 5.44 19.55 -1.99
CA VAL A 68 6.48 20.58 -2.09
C VAL A 68 7.73 20.18 -1.31
N GLU A 69 7.65 19.12 -0.52
CA GLU A 69 8.75 18.58 0.25
C GLU A 69 8.49 17.11 0.61
N GLN A 70 9.56 16.31 0.66
CA GLN A 70 9.52 14.94 1.15
C GLN A 70 10.65 14.68 2.15
N ARG A 71 10.36 13.92 3.21
CA ARG A 71 11.34 13.56 4.24
C ARG A 71 11.21 12.10 4.63
N ARG A 72 12.32 11.44 4.93
CA ARG A 72 12.27 10.13 5.60
C ARG A 72 11.74 10.30 7.02
N ALA A 73 10.87 9.38 7.42
CA ALA A 73 10.29 9.39 8.76
C ALA A 73 10.09 7.98 9.31
N SER A 74 10.08 7.85 10.63
CA SER A 74 9.83 6.60 11.34
C SER A 74 8.59 6.71 12.22
N ALA A 75 7.61 5.85 11.98
CA ALA A 75 6.45 5.64 12.84
C ALA A 75 6.76 4.50 13.82
N TYR A 76 6.90 4.82 15.11
CA TYR A 76 7.17 3.83 16.16
C TYR A 76 5.87 3.24 16.69
N GLY A 77 5.89 1.96 17.05
CA GLY A 77 4.69 1.22 17.46
C GLY A 77 3.82 0.78 16.30
N TRP A 78 4.33 0.84 15.07
CA TRP A 78 3.67 0.43 13.84
C TRP A 78 4.62 -0.37 12.97
N HIS A 79 4.13 -1.39 12.25
CA HIS A 79 4.89 -2.09 11.23
C HIS A 79 4.01 -2.38 10.01
N ARG A 80 4.63 -2.48 8.84
CA ARG A 80 3.94 -2.85 7.61
C ARG A 80 3.50 -4.30 7.66
N SER A 81 2.28 -4.56 7.21
CA SER A 81 1.77 -5.92 7.06
C SER A 81 0.83 -6.00 5.87
N PHE A 82 0.91 -7.10 5.12
CA PHE A 82 -0.07 -7.45 4.10
C PHE A 82 -1.19 -8.24 4.78
N CYS A 83 -2.16 -7.52 5.32
CA CYS A 83 -3.20 -8.08 6.18
C CYS A 83 -4.61 -7.60 5.86
N LEU A 84 -4.79 -6.76 4.84
CA LEU A 84 -6.12 -6.38 4.35
C LEU A 84 -6.58 -7.42 3.33
N ASP A 85 -7.63 -8.15 3.63
CA ASP A 85 -8.21 -9.13 2.71
C ASP A 85 -8.96 -8.38 1.60
N ILE A 86 -8.61 -8.68 0.34
CA ILE A 86 -9.22 -8.01 -0.82
C ILE A 86 -9.71 -9.01 -1.86
N VAL A 87 -10.92 -8.79 -2.38
CA VAL A 87 -11.50 -9.54 -3.51
C VAL A 87 -11.68 -8.67 -4.76
N ARG A 88 -11.18 -7.44 -4.70
CA ARG A 88 -11.17 -6.42 -5.75
C ARG A 88 -9.77 -5.80 -5.80
N TRP A 89 -9.49 -4.97 -6.80
CA TRP A 89 -8.23 -4.29 -7.02
C TRP A 89 -7.10 -5.22 -7.47
N ARG A 90 -6.35 -5.77 -6.51
CA ARG A 90 -5.19 -6.64 -6.76
C ARG A 90 -5.47 -8.11 -6.47
N GLY A 91 -6.72 -8.40 -6.16
CA GLY A 91 -7.29 -9.74 -6.11
C GLY A 91 -8.62 -9.76 -6.85
N SER A 92 -9.18 -10.95 -6.93
CA SER A 92 -10.50 -11.22 -7.50
C SER A 92 -11.29 -12.14 -6.57
N ALA A 93 -12.59 -12.32 -6.81
CA ALA A 93 -13.38 -13.29 -6.05
C ALA A 93 -12.83 -14.73 -6.18
N ALA A 94 -12.31 -15.09 -7.35
CA ALA A 94 -11.70 -16.40 -7.59
C ALA A 94 -10.32 -16.53 -6.96
N GLN A 95 -9.55 -15.45 -6.91
CA GLN A 95 -8.22 -15.41 -6.30
C GLN A 95 -8.06 -14.15 -5.44
N PRO A 96 -8.54 -14.20 -4.18
CA PRO A 96 -8.40 -13.09 -3.24
C PRO A 96 -6.93 -12.73 -3.03
N GLY A 97 -6.70 -11.46 -2.72
CA GLY A 97 -5.39 -10.90 -2.45
C GLY A 97 -5.25 -10.36 -1.03
N LEU A 98 -4.06 -9.84 -0.76
CA LEU A 98 -3.77 -9.08 0.44
C LEU A 98 -3.27 -7.68 0.06
N MET A 99 -3.71 -6.66 0.79
CA MET A 99 -3.20 -5.30 0.71
C MET A 99 -2.49 -4.88 1.99
N MET A 100 -1.65 -3.85 1.87
CA MET A 100 -0.80 -3.39 2.95
C MET A 100 -1.51 -2.40 3.87
N ALA A 101 -1.36 -2.62 5.18
CA ALA A 101 -1.74 -1.70 6.24
C ALA A 101 -0.60 -1.55 7.27
N LEU A 102 -0.80 -0.68 8.27
CA LEU A 102 0.03 -0.65 9.47
C LEU A 102 -0.63 -1.39 10.63
N GLU A 103 0.05 -2.43 11.12
CA GLU A 103 -0.31 -3.13 12.35
C GLU A 103 0.43 -2.56 13.55
N ARG A 104 -0.15 -2.71 14.75
CA ARG A 104 0.48 -2.26 15.99
C ARG A 104 1.76 -3.06 16.28
N GLY A 105 2.73 -2.39 16.89
CA GLY A 105 4.02 -2.94 17.27
C GLY A 105 5.13 -2.65 16.28
N GLY A 106 6.38 -2.69 16.74
CA GLY A 106 7.56 -2.51 15.90
C GLY A 106 7.85 -1.05 15.51
N ARG A 107 8.39 -0.87 14.30
CA ARG A 107 8.75 0.41 13.70
C ARG A 107 8.56 0.33 12.19
N CYS A 108 7.94 1.36 11.62
CA CYS A 108 7.75 1.51 10.18
C CYS A 108 8.52 2.74 9.71
N ASP A 109 9.57 2.53 8.93
CA ASP A 109 10.26 3.62 8.24
C ASP A 109 9.55 3.89 6.91
N GLY A 110 9.11 5.11 6.67
CA GLY A 110 8.43 5.55 5.45
C GLY A 110 8.90 6.94 5.02
N VAL A 111 8.07 7.58 4.20
CA VAL A 111 8.28 8.94 3.71
C VAL A 111 7.11 9.80 4.17
N ILE A 112 7.37 11.00 4.65
CA ILE A 112 6.35 12.02 4.80
C ILE A 112 6.43 13.02 3.66
N TYR A 113 5.27 13.45 3.17
CA TYR A 113 5.15 14.45 2.13
C TYR A 113 4.45 15.69 2.68
N ARG A 114 5.04 16.85 2.47
CA ARG A 114 4.42 18.15 2.77
C ARG A 114 3.58 18.54 1.57
N LEU A 115 2.29 18.73 1.78
CA LEU A 115 1.43 19.28 0.73
C LEU A 115 1.66 20.79 0.59
N PRO A 116 1.37 21.38 -0.58
CA PRO A 116 1.38 22.83 -0.75
C PRO A 116 0.52 23.53 0.30
N ASP A 117 0.87 24.77 0.62
CA ASP A 117 0.03 25.58 1.49
C ASP A 117 -1.35 25.80 0.83
N GLY A 118 -2.42 25.78 1.62
CA GLY A 118 -3.78 25.87 1.11
C GLY A 118 -4.82 25.38 2.10
N GLU A 119 -6.03 25.14 1.60
CA GLU A 119 -7.14 24.64 2.41
C GLU A 119 -6.95 23.16 2.78
N LYS A 120 -6.45 22.93 3.99
CA LYS A 120 -6.27 21.58 4.55
C LYS A 120 -7.52 20.69 4.42
N PRO A 121 -8.76 21.15 4.70
CA PRO A 121 -9.94 20.31 4.54
C PRO A 121 -10.07 19.79 3.10
N ALA A 122 -9.97 20.65 2.10
CA ALA A 122 -10.08 20.25 0.70
C ALA A 122 -8.95 19.29 0.27
N GLN A 123 -7.74 19.46 0.79
CA GLN A 123 -6.63 18.54 0.55
C GLN A 123 -6.87 17.16 1.19
N ILE A 124 -7.34 17.13 2.43
CA ILE A 124 -7.67 15.89 3.14
C ILE A 124 -8.83 15.17 2.45
N GLU A 125 -9.86 15.88 2.02
CA GLU A 125 -11.00 15.31 1.29
C GLU A 125 -10.56 14.57 0.02
N ARG A 126 -9.66 15.16 -0.78
CA ARG A 126 -9.11 14.51 -1.98
C ARG A 126 -8.35 13.23 -1.64
N LEU A 127 -7.61 13.21 -0.54
CA LEU A 127 -6.92 12.02 -0.07
C LEU A 127 -7.90 10.93 0.37
N LEU A 128 -8.93 11.31 1.14
CA LEU A 128 -9.96 10.40 1.63
C LEU A 128 -10.68 9.70 0.47
N ARG A 129 -11.12 10.47 -0.54
CA ARG A 129 -11.82 9.93 -1.73
C ARG A 129 -11.02 8.90 -2.51
N ARG A 130 -9.69 8.92 -2.38
CA ARG A 130 -8.82 7.93 -3.00
C ARG A 130 -8.56 6.72 -2.12
N GLU A 131 -8.32 6.94 -0.84
CA GLU A 131 -7.79 5.92 0.06
C GLU A 131 -8.89 5.16 0.82
N VAL A 132 -10.06 5.78 1.01
CA VAL A 132 -11.18 5.26 1.80
C VAL A 132 -12.37 5.02 0.89
N GLY A 133 -12.78 3.76 0.77
CA GLY A 133 -13.92 3.36 -0.06
C GLY A 133 -15.25 3.26 0.70
N ASP A 134 -15.19 3.18 2.03
CA ASP A 134 -16.30 2.78 2.89
C ASP A 134 -16.15 3.34 4.32
N ASP A 135 -17.26 3.38 5.05
CA ASP A 135 -17.35 3.89 6.43
C ASP A 135 -16.46 3.10 7.40
N GLU A 136 -16.43 1.79 7.25
CA GLU A 136 -15.67 0.88 8.11
C GLU A 136 -14.15 1.21 8.08
N SER A 137 -13.67 1.66 6.93
CA SER A 137 -12.29 2.07 6.68
C SER A 137 -11.93 3.44 7.27
N ILE A 138 -12.89 4.29 7.65
CA ILE A 138 -12.62 5.62 8.25
C ILE A 138 -11.78 5.49 9.52
N SER A 139 -12.06 4.46 10.33
CA SER A 139 -11.33 4.19 11.58
C SER A 139 -9.82 3.97 11.37
N SER A 140 -9.41 3.68 10.14
CA SER A 140 -8.01 3.46 9.75
C SER A 140 -7.26 4.74 9.36
N VAL A 141 -7.95 5.88 9.25
CA VAL A 141 -7.34 7.19 8.97
C VAL A 141 -7.01 7.90 10.28
N ARG A 142 -5.74 8.24 10.50
CA ARG A 142 -5.32 8.90 11.74
C ARG A 142 -4.03 9.70 11.62
N TRP A 143 -3.89 10.66 12.52
CA TRP A 143 -2.63 11.38 12.76
C TRP A 143 -1.61 10.47 13.45
N VAL A 144 -0.54 10.12 12.73
CA VAL A 144 0.53 9.24 13.21
C VAL A 144 1.71 10.09 13.70
N PRO A 145 2.14 9.93 14.96
CA PRO A 145 3.40 10.51 15.42
C PRO A 145 4.58 9.88 14.68
N VAL A 146 5.39 10.71 14.03
CA VAL A 146 6.58 10.27 13.29
C VAL A 146 7.82 11.01 13.75
N ARG A 147 8.99 10.39 13.55
CA ARG A 147 10.30 11.01 13.79
C ARG A 147 11.06 11.16 12.48
N THR A 148 11.53 12.37 12.20
CA THR A 148 12.43 12.66 11.08
C THR A 148 13.79 13.08 11.62
N ALA A 149 14.77 13.32 10.73
CA ALA A 149 16.05 13.91 11.13
C ALA A 149 15.90 15.34 11.70
N GLN A 150 14.82 16.03 11.35
CA GLN A 150 14.54 17.41 11.75
C GLN A 150 13.70 17.52 13.03
N GLY A 151 13.13 16.42 13.52
CA GLY A 151 12.34 16.41 14.75
C GLY A 151 11.13 15.49 14.72
N ARG A 152 10.20 15.73 15.64
CA ARG A 152 8.94 15.00 15.77
C ARG A 152 7.80 15.84 15.21
N LEU A 153 6.88 15.21 14.52
CA LEU A 153 5.62 15.82 14.07
C LEU A 153 4.55 14.73 13.88
N ARG A 154 3.29 15.12 13.65
CA ARG A 154 2.22 14.22 13.25
C ARG A 154 1.97 14.33 11.74
N ALA A 155 1.79 13.18 11.09
CA ALA A 155 1.42 13.10 9.69
C ALA A 155 0.18 12.22 9.52
N LEU A 156 -0.70 12.59 8.60
CA LEU A 156 -1.92 11.84 8.31
C LEU A 156 -1.56 10.53 7.62
N GLY A 157 -1.96 9.41 8.20
CA GLY A 157 -1.79 8.07 7.64
C GLY A 157 -3.14 7.42 7.34
N PHE A 158 -3.17 6.59 6.31
CA PHE A 158 -4.32 5.79 5.89
C PHE A 158 -4.06 4.31 6.17
N TRP A 159 -5.10 3.51 6.41
CA TRP A 159 -4.96 2.08 6.72
C TRP A 159 -4.05 1.80 7.92
N VAL A 160 -4.14 2.62 8.96
CA VAL A 160 -3.33 2.53 10.18
C VAL A 160 -4.13 1.93 11.31
N GLY A 161 -3.58 0.88 11.94
CA GLY A 161 -4.21 0.21 13.08
C GLY A 161 -5.53 -0.46 12.73
N VAL A 162 -5.54 -1.13 11.58
CA VAL A 162 -6.68 -1.91 11.07
C VAL A 162 -6.95 -3.11 11.97
N THR A 163 -8.24 -3.40 12.21
CA THR A 163 -8.69 -4.50 13.06
C THR A 163 -10.08 -4.96 12.61
N GLY A 164 -10.42 -6.23 12.85
CA GLY A 164 -11.78 -6.74 12.66
C GLY A 164 -11.99 -7.39 11.29
N ASN A 165 -13.22 -7.33 10.79
CA ASN A 165 -13.61 -7.96 9.53
C ASN A 165 -12.79 -7.40 8.35
N GLY A 166 -12.47 -8.26 7.38
CA GLY A 166 -11.63 -7.90 6.24
C GLY A 166 -10.13 -7.80 6.57
N THR A 167 -9.71 -8.32 7.74
CA THR A 167 -8.29 -8.36 8.10
C THR A 167 -7.82 -9.77 8.49
N SER A 168 -6.65 -10.14 7.95
CA SER A 168 -5.90 -11.34 8.30
C SER A 168 -4.58 -10.92 8.96
N LEU A 169 -4.66 -10.51 10.22
CA LEU A 169 -3.51 -10.02 10.99
C LEU A 169 -2.51 -11.14 11.33
N GLY A 170 -1.23 -10.78 11.48
CA GLY A 170 -0.19 -11.67 12.00
C GLY A 170 0.10 -12.94 11.18
N GLN A 171 -0.23 -12.95 9.88
CA GLN A 171 0.00 -14.12 9.03
C GLN A 171 1.50 -14.41 8.85
N PRO A 172 1.92 -15.69 8.80
CA PRO A 172 3.28 -16.06 8.40
C PRO A 172 3.61 -15.53 7.00
N LEU A 173 4.85 -15.06 6.80
CA LEU A 173 5.29 -14.49 5.51
C LEU A 173 5.17 -15.49 4.36
N GLU A 174 5.31 -16.79 4.63
CA GLU A 174 5.15 -17.85 3.65
C GLU A 174 3.71 -17.91 3.11
N LYS A 175 2.71 -17.74 3.99
CA LYS A 175 1.30 -17.69 3.58
C LYS A 175 1.00 -16.39 2.83
N VAL A 176 1.54 -15.26 3.29
CA VAL A 176 1.42 -13.99 2.57
C VAL A 176 2.03 -14.10 1.17
N ALA A 177 3.22 -14.71 1.06
CA ALA A 177 3.89 -14.90 -0.23
C ALA A 177 3.06 -15.78 -1.18
N TRP A 178 2.48 -16.86 -0.66
CA TRP A 178 1.58 -17.74 -1.41
C TRP A 178 0.40 -16.99 -2.02
N VAL A 179 -0.22 -16.07 -1.26
CA VAL A 179 -1.33 -15.24 -1.74
C VAL A 179 -0.84 -14.24 -2.77
N LEU A 180 0.19 -13.45 -2.47
CA LEU A 180 0.67 -12.39 -3.35
C LEU A 180 1.18 -12.88 -4.71
N ALA A 181 1.77 -14.09 -4.75
CA ALA A 181 2.23 -14.70 -6.00
C ALA A 181 1.09 -15.08 -6.96
N ARG A 182 -0.13 -15.28 -6.45
CA ARG A 182 -1.30 -15.73 -7.23
C ARG A 182 -2.31 -14.62 -7.49
N ALA A 183 -2.48 -13.72 -6.52
CA ALA A 183 -3.46 -12.65 -6.56
C ALA A 183 -3.23 -11.72 -7.75
N CYS A 184 -4.27 -11.55 -8.57
CA CYS A 184 -4.35 -10.53 -9.60
C CYS A 184 -5.78 -10.03 -9.67
N GLY A 185 -5.93 -8.72 -9.83
CA GLY A 185 -7.22 -8.10 -10.12
C GLY A 185 -7.05 -7.02 -11.18
N HIS A 186 -8.11 -6.25 -11.40
CA HIS A 186 -8.21 -5.28 -12.50
C HIS A 186 -7.20 -4.13 -12.45
N VAL A 187 -6.48 -3.91 -11.33
CA VAL A 187 -5.39 -2.90 -11.24
C VAL A 187 -3.99 -3.51 -11.08
N GLY A 188 -3.84 -4.81 -11.37
CA GLY A 188 -2.55 -5.53 -11.36
C GLY A 188 -2.46 -6.59 -10.26
N SER A 189 -1.26 -7.18 -10.12
CA SER A 189 -1.03 -8.32 -9.23
C SER A 189 -0.58 -7.92 -7.81
N GLY A 190 -0.74 -8.83 -6.85
CA GLY A 190 -0.16 -8.69 -5.51
C GLY A 190 1.37 -8.62 -5.55
N ALA A 191 1.98 -9.42 -6.42
CA ALA A 191 3.42 -9.40 -6.68
C ALA A 191 3.91 -8.04 -7.20
N GLU A 192 3.17 -7.40 -8.11
CA GLU A 192 3.51 -6.06 -8.61
C GLU A 192 3.50 -5.02 -7.48
N TYR A 193 2.48 -5.06 -6.61
CA TYR A 193 2.40 -4.13 -5.47
C TYR A 193 3.60 -4.27 -4.54
N LEU A 194 3.97 -5.50 -4.20
CA LEU A 194 5.13 -5.78 -3.37
C LEU A 194 6.42 -5.31 -4.05
N TYR A 195 6.58 -5.62 -5.35
CA TYR A 195 7.75 -5.21 -6.12
C TYR A 195 7.93 -3.69 -6.10
N ASN A 196 6.90 -2.94 -6.49
CA ASN A 196 6.93 -1.47 -6.52
C ASN A 196 7.20 -0.89 -5.13
N THR A 197 6.61 -1.46 -4.08
CA THR A 197 6.81 -0.97 -2.72
C THR A 197 8.26 -1.17 -2.28
N VAL A 198 8.84 -2.36 -2.48
CA VAL A 198 10.24 -2.62 -2.09
C VAL A 198 11.22 -1.80 -2.92
N SER A 199 11.02 -1.72 -4.24
CA SER A 199 11.92 -1.00 -5.14
C SER A 199 11.97 0.49 -4.82
N HIS A 200 10.84 1.12 -4.50
CA HIS A 200 10.81 2.53 -4.14
C HIS A 200 11.27 2.78 -2.70
N LEU A 201 11.05 1.84 -1.76
CA LEU A 201 11.69 1.95 -0.45
C LEU A 201 13.22 1.97 -0.56
N GLU A 202 13.81 1.18 -1.48
CA GLU A 202 15.25 1.22 -1.76
C GLU A 202 15.71 2.60 -2.28
N THR A 203 14.93 3.30 -3.10
CA THR A 203 15.32 4.64 -3.61
C THR A 203 15.38 5.67 -2.50
N PHE A 204 14.58 5.52 -1.45
CA PHE A 204 14.65 6.31 -0.22
C PHE A 204 15.68 5.78 0.80
N GLY A 205 16.41 4.72 0.48
CA GLY A 205 17.35 4.05 1.39
C GLY A 205 16.67 3.47 2.64
N ILE A 206 15.39 3.09 2.50
CA ILE A 206 14.58 2.46 3.55
C ILE A 206 14.67 0.95 3.37
N HIS A 207 15.26 0.29 4.36
CA HIS A 207 15.55 -1.13 4.29
C HIS A 207 14.64 -1.93 5.23
N ASP A 208 13.45 -2.30 4.74
CA ASP A 208 12.51 -3.11 5.50
C ASP A 208 12.87 -4.60 5.41
N ARG A 209 13.28 -5.20 6.54
CA ARG A 209 13.73 -6.60 6.58
C ARG A 209 12.60 -7.58 6.25
N ASN A 210 11.37 -7.30 6.68
CA ASN A 210 10.25 -8.21 6.47
C ASN A 210 9.83 -8.20 5.00
N LEU A 211 9.73 -7.01 4.39
CA LEU A 211 9.45 -6.92 2.96
C LEU A 211 10.60 -7.49 2.11
N TRP A 212 11.85 -7.32 2.53
CA TRP A 212 13.00 -7.89 1.83
C TRP A 212 12.99 -9.42 1.85
N ARG A 213 12.56 -10.04 2.96
CA ARG A 213 12.33 -11.49 3.02
C ARG A 213 11.12 -11.88 2.17
N LEU A 214 10.01 -11.14 2.28
CA LEU A 214 8.77 -11.44 1.59
C LEU A 214 8.93 -11.41 0.07
N GLN A 215 9.65 -10.45 -0.50
CA GLN A 215 9.91 -10.43 -1.94
C GLN A 215 10.71 -11.64 -2.41
N GLY A 216 11.60 -12.18 -1.57
CA GLY A 216 12.31 -13.44 -1.85
C GLY A 216 11.35 -14.61 -1.92
N LEU A 217 10.50 -14.76 -0.90
CA LEU A 217 9.48 -15.82 -0.84
C LEU A 217 8.49 -15.76 -2.01
N VAL A 218 8.03 -14.55 -2.38
CA VAL A 218 7.15 -14.38 -3.53
C VAL A 218 7.85 -14.78 -4.83
N ALA A 219 9.12 -14.41 -5.01
CA ALA A 219 9.88 -14.81 -6.19
C ALA A 219 10.02 -16.33 -6.30
N ASP A 220 10.30 -17.01 -5.19
CA ASP A 220 10.43 -18.47 -5.16
C ASP A 220 9.10 -19.16 -5.44
N GLU A 221 8.00 -18.62 -4.92
CA GLU A 221 6.66 -19.12 -5.20
C GLU A 221 6.28 -18.97 -6.67
N ILE A 222 6.56 -17.82 -7.29
CA ILE A 222 6.32 -17.61 -8.73
C ILE A 222 7.13 -18.60 -9.57
N ARG A 223 8.40 -18.82 -9.22
CA ARG A 223 9.24 -19.83 -9.91
C ARG A 223 8.68 -21.23 -9.77
N SER A 224 8.12 -21.58 -8.61
CA SER A 224 7.45 -22.86 -8.38
C SER A 224 6.22 -23.02 -9.28
N ILE A 225 5.37 -21.99 -9.38
CA ILE A 225 4.16 -21.99 -10.22
C ILE A 225 4.50 -22.07 -11.71
N HIS A 226 5.53 -21.34 -12.15
CA HIS A 226 5.84 -21.14 -13.57
C HIS A 226 7.10 -21.90 -14.05
N GLY A 227 7.65 -22.80 -13.25
CA GLY A 227 8.95 -23.45 -13.52
C GLY A 227 9.06 -24.09 -14.89
N HIS A 228 7.97 -24.69 -15.40
CA HIS A 228 7.92 -25.24 -16.75
C HIS A 228 7.98 -24.18 -17.85
N ARG A 229 7.29 -23.03 -17.69
CA ARG A 229 7.28 -21.92 -18.66
C ARG A 229 8.62 -21.19 -18.72
N ILE A 230 9.27 -21.05 -17.57
CA ILE A 230 10.61 -20.44 -17.48
C ILE A 230 11.64 -21.37 -18.16
N ALA A 231 11.56 -22.68 -17.93
CA ALA A 231 12.45 -23.65 -18.55
C ALA A 231 12.24 -23.80 -20.07
N SER A 232 11.02 -23.60 -20.58
CA SER A 232 10.69 -23.68 -22.01
C SER A 232 11.00 -22.39 -22.80
N GLY A 233 11.34 -21.28 -22.14
CA GLY A 233 11.62 -20.00 -22.79
C GLY A 233 10.38 -19.29 -23.36
N GLU A 234 9.17 -19.68 -22.94
CA GLU A 234 7.93 -19.04 -23.35
C GLU A 234 7.83 -17.64 -22.74
N ARG A 235 7.77 -16.59 -23.57
CA ARG A 235 7.60 -15.21 -23.09
C ARG A 235 6.19 -15.00 -22.51
N PRO A 236 6.06 -14.20 -21.43
CA PRO A 236 4.74 -13.73 -20.99
C PRO A 236 4.05 -12.92 -22.10
N ALA A 237 2.73 -13.03 -22.17
CA ALA A 237 1.91 -12.41 -23.22
C ALA A 237 1.79 -10.87 -23.11
N VAL A 238 2.39 -10.25 -22.08
CA VAL A 238 2.25 -8.81 -21.81
C VAL A 238 3.60 -8.22 -21.43
N GLU A 239 4.06 -7.23 -22.20
CA GLU A 239 5.20 -6.37 -21.83
C GLU A 239 4.76 -5.45 -20.68
N VAL A 240 5.35 -5.64 -19.50
CA VAL A 240 5.23 -4.66 -18.41
C VAL A 240 6.00 -3.42 -18.85
N ALA A 241 5.29 -2.34 -19.18
CA ALA A 241 5.92 -1.06 -19.46
C ALA A 241 6.76 -0.63 -18.24
N ALA A 242 8.05 -0.39 -18.46
CA ALA A 242 8.90 0.23 -17.45
C ALA A 242 8.33 1.61 -17.14
N ILE A 243 7.81 1.79 -15.92
CA ILE A 243 7.31 3.08 -15.47
C ILE A 243 8.54 3.93 -15.13
N THR A 244 8.75 4.95 -15.97
CA THR A 244 9.74 6.03 -15.78
C THR A 244 9.28 7.00 -14.70
#